data_AF-A0A1V4MB68-F1
#
_entry.id   AF-A0A1V4MB68-F1
#
_cell.length_a   1.000
_cell.length_b   1.000
_cell.length_c   1.000
_cell.angle_alpha   90.00
_cell.angle_beta   90.00
_cell.angle_gamma   90.00
#
_symmetry.space_group_name_H-M   'P 1'
#
loop_
_entity.id
_entity.type
_entity.pdbx_description
1 polymer ?
#
loop_
_entity_poly.entity_id
_entity_poly.type
_entity_poly.pdbx_seq_one_letter_code
_entity_poly.pdbx_strand_id
1 'polypeptide(L)' 'MGKRSIGVKRIVVILSLVSIIAWVVFVFAASDSFSDMDSVGWLILSGGIVVAYLVPQLICKGVYWVLDGFKKDKER' A
#
# COMPACT_ATOMS: atom_id res chain seq x y z
N MET A 1 -18.84 -11.87 -2.96
CA MET A 1 -18.03 -10.65 -2.73
C MET A 1 -18.98 -9.45 -2.73
N GLY A 2 -19.33 -8.92 -1.56
CA GLY A 2 -20.24 -7.77 -1.46
C GLY A 2 -19.76 -6.60 -2.32
N LYS A 3 -20.69 -5.86 -2.92
CA LYS A 3 -20.41 -4.68 -3.76
C LYS A 3 -19.49 -3.73 -2.97
N ARG A 4 -18.17 -3.79 -3.24
CA ARG A 4 -17.19 -2.87 -2.63
C ARG A 4 -17.65 -1.46 -2.92
N SER A 5 -17.86 -0.66 -1.89
CA SER A 5 -18.23 0.74 -2.09
C SER A 5 -17.15 1.43 -2.94
N ILE A 6 -17.59 2.21 -3.93
CA ILE A 6 -16.67 2.92 -4.83
C ILE A 6 -15.77 3.88 -4.03
N GLY A 7 -16.30 4.45 -2.93
CA GLY A 7 -15.55 5.33 -2.03
C GLY A 7 -14.35 4.65 -1.37
N VAL A 8 -14.53 3.41 -0.88
CA VAL A 8 -13.43 2.64 -0.27
C VAL A 8 -12.33 2.39 -1.29
N LYS A 9 -12.68 1.99 -2.52
CA LYS A 9 -11.67 1.77 -3.57
C LYS A 9 -10.86 3.04 -3.84
N ARG A 10 -11.50 4.21 -3.88
CA ARG A 10 -10.82 5.50 -4.07
C ARG A 10 -9.87 5.82 -2.92
N ILE A 11 -10.30 5.63 -1.67
CA ILE A 11 -9.46 5.87 -0.48
C ILE A 11 -8.24 4.97 -0.51
N VAL A 12 -8.40 3.68 -0.84
CA VAL A 12 -7.28 2.74 -0.94
C VAL A 12 -6.28 3.17 -2.02
N VAL A 13 -6.76 3.64 -3.17
CA VAL A 13 -5.88 4.14 -4.23
C VAL A 13 -5.12 5.38 -3.77
N ILE A 14 -5.79 6.33 -3.10
CA ILE A 14 -5.15 7.53 -2.55
C ILE A 14 -4.08 7.15 -1.53
N LEU A 15 -4.40 6.24 -0.59
CA LEU A 15 -3.44 5.75 0.39
C LEU A 15 -2.23 5.08 -0.28
N SER A 16 -2.47 4.30 -1.33
CA SER A 16 -1.40 3.65 -2.11
C SER A 16 -0.48 4.69 -2.77
N LEU A 17 -1.05 5.75 -3.34
CA LEU A 17 -0.27 6.84 -3.93
C LEU A 17 0.55 7.60 -2.87
N VAL A 18 -0.05 7.90 -1.71
CA VAL A 18 0.65 8.55 -0.60
C VAL A 18 1.80 7.66 -0.10
N SER A 19 1.60 6.35 0.01
CA SER A 19 2.65 5.40 0.40
C SER A 19 3.79 5.37 -0.62
N ILE A 20 3.50 5.40 -1.93
CA ILE A 20 4.54 5.48 -2.97
C ILE A 20 5.34 6.77 -2.83
N ILE A 21 4.68 7.92 -2.67
CA ILE A 21 5.36 9.21 -2.50
C ILE A 21 6.26 9.18 -1.26
N ALA A 22 5.73 8.69 -0.13
CA ALA A 22 6.50 8.56 1.11
C ALA A 22 7.72 7.64 0.93
N TRP A 23 7.58 6.54 0.18
CA TRP A 23 8.68 5.64 -0.14
C TRP A 23 9.76 6.34 -0.97
N VAL A 24 9.37 7.06 -2.04
CA VAL A 24 10.32 7.80 -2.88
C VAL A 24 11.05 8.86 -2.08
N VAL A 25 10.35 9.61 -1.22
CA VAL A 25 10.95 10.63 -0.34
C VAL A 25 11.92 9.99 0.66
N PHE A 26 11.57 8.85 1.23
CA PHE A 26 12.45 8.11 2.13
C PHE A 26 13.73 7.67 1.43
N VAL A 27 13.62 7.07 0.24
CA VAL A 27 14.79 6.63 -0.54
C VAL A 27 15.63 7.82 -0.99
N PHE A 28 15.00 8.94 -1.38
CA PHE A 28 15.70 10.19 -1.72
C PHE A 28 16.53 10.70 -0.54
N ALA A 29 15.96 10.75 0.66
CA ALA A 29 16.68 11.18 1.86
C ALA A 29 17.77 10.18 2.28
N ALA A 30 17.54 8.88 2.08
CA ALA A 30 18.49 7.83 2.47
C ALA A 30 19.68 7.67 1.50
N SER A 31 19.60 8.21 0.29
CA SER A 31 20.62 8.06 -0.77
C SER A 31 21.32 9.37 -1.13
N ASP A 32 21.31 10.34 -0.21
CA ASP A 32 21.81 11.70 -0.44
C ASP A 32 21.29 12.28 -1.77
N SER A 33 19.96 12.36 -1.90
CA SER A 33 19.30 12.87 -3.11
C SER A 33 19.56 12.02 -4.36
N PHE A 34 19.66 10.70 -4.22
CA PHE A 34 20.00 9.73 -5.28
C PHE A 34 21.44 9.80 -5.80
N SER A 35 22.34 10.52 -5.13
CA SER A 35 23.74 10.61 -5.56
C SER A 35 24.52 9.32 -5.32
N ASP A 36 24.14 8.55 -4.29
CA ASP A 36 24.80 7.29 -3.91
C ASP A 36 24.01 6.04 -4.37
N MET A 37 23.37 6.12 -5.54
CA MET A 37 22.55 5.03 -6.10
C MET A 37 23.35 4.09 -6.99
N ASP A 38 23.64 2.89 -6.49
CA ASP A 38 24.13 1.76 -7.27
C ASP A 38 22.99 0.99 -7.97
N SER A 39 23.32 -0.02 -8.78
CA SER A 39 22.30 -0.82 -9.49
C SER A 39 21.31 -1.51 -8.54
N VAL A 40 21.74 -1.84 -7.32
CA VAL A 40 20.90 -2.46 -6.29
C VAL A 40 19.94 -1.42 -5.69
N GLY A 41 20.39 -0.19 -5.46
CA GLY A 41 19.57 0.92 -4.99
C GLY A 41 18.39 1.21 -5.93
N TRP A 42 18.62 1.16 -7.25
CA TRP A 42 17.55 1.31 -8.25
C TRP A 42 16.53 0.15 -8.22
N LEU A 43 17.00 -1.08 -7.99
CA LEU A 43 16.12 -2.24 -7.78
C LEU A 43 15.30 -2.11 -6.49
N ILE A 44 15.90 -1.60 -5.41
CA ILE A 44 15.20 -1.34 -4.14
C ILE A 44 14.15 -0.24 -4.32
N LEU A 45 14.47 0.84 -5.03
CA LEU A 45 13.52 1.92 -5.32
C LEU A 45 12.30 1.37 -6.08
N SER A 46 12.54 0.70 -7.21
CA SER A 46 11.49 0.15 -8.07
C SER A 46 10.68 -0.96 -7.39
N GLY A 47 11.34 -1.90 -6.70
CA GLY A 47 10.67 -2.94 -5.92
C GLY A 47 9.84 -2.37 -4.78
N GLY A 48 10.37 -1.37 -4.08
CA GLY A 48 9.66 -0.71 -2.99
C GLY A 48 8.43 0.08 -3.43
N ILE A 49 8.38 0.61 -4.66
CA ILE A 49 7.16 1.20 -5.23
C ILE A 49 6.05 0.15 -5.36
N VAL A 50 6.39 -1.05 -5.85
CA VAL A 50 5.43 -2.16 -5.98
C VAL A 50 4.90 -2.57 -4.59
N VAL A 51 5.80 -2.69 -3.61
CA VAL A 51 5.42 -3.00 -2.23
C VAL A 51 4.55 -1.90 -1.62
N ALA A 52 4.94 -0.63 -1.75
CA ALA A 52 4.22 0.52 -1.23
C ALA A 52 2.80 0.63 -1.83
N TYR A 53 2.62 0.21 -3.08
CA TYR A 53 1.30 0.12 -3.71
C TYR A 53 0.45 -1.04 -3.16
N LEU A 54 1.05 -2.21 -2.95
CA LEU A 54 0.33 -3.42 -2.55
C LEU A 54 -0.05 -3.44 -1.08
N VAL A 55 0.77 -2.88 -0.20
CA VAL A 55 0.56 -2.91 1.26
C VAL A 55 -0.81 -2.34 1.66
N PRO A 56 -1.23 -1.14 1.23
CA PRO A 56 -2.55 -0.61 1.59
C PRO A 56 -3.70 -1.48 1.07
N GLN A 57 -3.54 -2.11 -0.10
CA GLN A 57 -4.55 -3.02 -0.64
C GLN A 57 -4.68 -4.28 0.19
N LEU A 58 -3.57 -4.85 0.65
CA LEU A 58 -3.54 -6.04 1.50
C LEU A 58 -4.13 -5.75 2.87
N ILE A 59 -3.77 -4.62 3.49
CA ILE A 59 -4.34 -4.17 4.77
C ILE A 59 -5.86 -4.04 4.64
N CYS A 60 -6.35 -3.35 3.61
CA CYS A 60 -7.79 -3.22 3.41
C CYS A 60 -8.47 -4.56 3.16
N LYS A 61 -7.88 -5.46 2.36
CA LYS A 61 -8.41 -6.83 2.20
C LYS A 61 -8.50 -7.56 3.55
N GLY A 62 -7.47 -7.47 4.39
CA GLY A 62 -7.44 -8.07 5.72
C GLY A 62 -8.52 -7.50 6.65
N VAL A 63 -8.65 -6.18 6.72
CA VAL A 63 -9.68 -5.51 7.52
C VAL A 63 -11.08 -5.95 7.08
N TYR A 64 -11.34 -6.02 5.76
CA TYR A 64 -12.64 -6.49 5.27
C TYR A 64 -12.89 -7.96 5.57
N TRP A 65 -11.86 -8.80 5.47
CA TRP A 65 -11.98 -10.21 5.80
C TRP A 65 -12.36 -10.42 7.28
N VAL A 66 -11.73 -9.66 8.18
CA VAL A 66 -12.06 -9.66 9.62
C VAL A 66 -13.50 -9.16 9.84
N LEU A 67 -13.89 -8.03 9.24
CA LEU A 67 -15.25 -7.48 9.38
C LEU A 67 -16.33 -8.41 8.84
N ASP A 68 -16.08 -9.09 7.72
CA ASP A 68 -16.99 -10.09 7.16
C ASP A 68 -17.09 -11.33 8.06
N GLY A 69 -16.02 -11.71 8.76
CA GLY A 69 -16.04 -12.75 9.78
C GLY A 69 -16.99 -12.41 10.93
N PHE A 70 -16.87 -11.21 11.49
CA PHE A 70 -17.74 -10.75 12.58
C PHE A 70 -19.22 -10.60 12.18
N LYS A 71 -19.53 -10.25 10.93
CA LYS A 71 -20.92 -10.19 10.46
C LYS A 71 -21.59 -11.56 10.46
N LYS A 72 -20.85 -12.61 10.05
CA LYS A 72 -21.38 -13.98 10.04
C LYS A 72 -21.67 -14.52 11.44
N ASP A 73 -20.88 -14.13 12.43
CA ASP A 73 -21.14 -14.48 13.83
C ASP A 73 -22.39 -13.79 14.40
N LYS A 74 -22.76 -12.62 13.87
CA LYS A 74 -23.91 -11.84 14.36
C LYS A 74 -25.26 -12.27 13.76
N GLU A 75 -25.22 -13.03 12.67
CA GLU A 75 -26.41 -13.58 11.98
C GLU A 75 -26.76 -15.01 12.43
N ARG A 76 -26.02 -15.56 13.42
CA ARG A 76 -26.24 -16.88 14.01
C ARG A 76 -26.81 -16.76 15.42
#